data_AF-A0AAN1AH14-F1
#
_entry.id   AF-A0AAN1AH14-F1
#
_cell.length_a   1.000
_cell.length_b   1.000
_cell.length_c   1.000
_cell.angle_alpha   90.00
_cell.angle_beta   90.00
_cell.angle_gamma   90.00
#
_symmetry.space_group_name_H-M   'P 1'
#
loop_
_entity.id
_entity.type
_entity.pdbx_description
1 polymer ?
#
loop_
_entity_poly.entity_id
_entity_poly.type
_entity_poly.pdbx_seq_one_letter_code
_entity_poly.pdbx_strand_id
1 'polypeptide(L)'
;MSKVRVIFEFKHVSHDEKPAGNDCVEVHEKIGVDVKTERDTNNRPTSLCDVYASILQYHSPEIIQFLSAEFQASVQAFGADAIIKRHRVHKASGTLQ
;
A
#
# COMPACT_ATOMS: atom_id res chain seq x y z
N MET A 1 5.37 20.74 19.14
CA MET A 1 5.70 20.11 17.83
C MET A 1 4.45 19.43 17.31
N SER A 2 4.03 19.72 16.08
CA SER A 2 2.96 18.96 15.43
C SER A 2 3.50 17.57 15.11
N LYS A 3 2.80 16.50 15.51
CA LYS A 3 3.15 15.14 15.15
C LYS A 3 2.36 14.77 13.91
N VAL A 4 3.06 14.31 12.88
CA VAL A 4 2.45 13.75 11.68
C VAL A 4 2.89 12.30 11.55
N ARG A 5 1.94 11.41 11.26
CA ARG A 5 2.16 9.98 11.12
C ARG A 5 1.70 9.56 9.73
N VAL A 6 2.57 8.88 8.99
CA VAL A 6 2.18 8.14 7.78
C VAL A 6 2.08 6.68 8.19
N ILE A 7 0.91 6.09 8.00
CA ILE A 7 0.59 4.74 8.44
C ILE A 7 0.33 3.92 7.18
N PHE A 8 1.15 2.89 7.00
CA PHE A 8 0.93 1.84 6.01
C PHE A 8 0.23 0.69 6.71
N GLU A 9 -1.05 0.49 6.41
CA GLU A 9 -1.84 -0.59 6.96
C GLU A 9 -1.90 -1.73 5.95
N PHE A 10 -1.22 -2.82 6.27
CA PHE A 10 -1.25 -4.05 5.47
C PHE A 10 -2.37 -4.93 5.99
N LYS A 11 -3.30 -5.28 5.09
CA LYS A 11 -4.44 -6.13 5.41
C LYS A 11 -4.44 -7.34 4.52
N HIS A 12 -4.53 -8.53 5.12
CA HIS A 12 -4.88 -9.73 4.39
C HIS A 12 -6.34 -9.62 3.91
N VAL A 13 -6.54 -9.67 2.60
CA VAL A 13 -7.85 -9.44 1.96
C VAL A 13 -8.55 -10.75 1.64
N SER A 14 -7.83 -11.69 1.03
CA SER A 14 -8.34 -13.03 0.78
C SER A 14 -7.21 -14.03 0.64
N HIS A 15 -7.54 -15.29 0.91
CA HIS A 15 -6.75 -16.46 0.64
C HIS A 15 -7.65 -17.41 -0.15
N ASP A 16 -7.29 -17.70 -1.39
CA ASP A 16 -8.07 -18.54 -2.28
C ASP A 16 -7.21 -19.72 -2.75
N GLU A 17 -7.59 -20.93 -2.36
CA GLU A 17 -6.95 -22.17 -2.84
C GLU A 17 -7.80 -22.79 -3.95
N LYS A 18 -7.15 -23.21 -5.03
CA LYS A 18 -7.80 -23.95 -6.12
C LYS A 18 -6.99 -25.19 -6.48
N PRO A 19 -7.64 -26.35 -6.69
CA PRO A 19 -6.95 -27.51 -7.23
C PRO A 19 -6.42 -27.19 -8.62
N ALA A 20 -5.11 -27.35 -8.82
CA ALA A 20 -4.44 -27.18 -10.10
C ALA A 20 -4.27 -28.51 -10.86
N GLY A 21 -4.75 -29.63 -10.30
CA GLY A 21 -4.54 -31.00 -10.80
C GLY A 21 -3.22 -31.60 -10.33
N ASN A 22 -3.06 -32.92 -10.45
CA ASN A 22 -1.86 -33.68 -10.03
C ASN A 22 -1.40 -33.37 -8.59
N ASP A 23 -2.32 -33.44 -7.61
CA ASP A 23 -2.07 -33.14 -6.19
C ASP A 23 -1.49 -31.75 -5.91
N CYS A 24 -1.57 -30.84 -6.88
CA CYS A 24 -1.08 -29.47 -6.76
C CYS A 24 -2.22 -28.51 -6.40
N VAL A 25 -1.95 -27.58 -5.48
CA VAL A 25 -2.87 -26.54 -5.06
C VAL A 25 -2.29 -25.19 -5.49
N GLU A 26 -3.06 -24.45 -6.28
CA GLU A 26 -2.76 -23.06 -6.60
C GLU A 26 -3.31 -22.16 -5.48
N VAL A 27 -2.40 -21.50 -4.75
CA VAL A 27 -2.74 -20.60 -3.66
C VAL A 27 -2.63 -19.16 -4.16
N HIS A 28 -3.72 -18.41 -4.02
CA HIS A 28 -3.78 -16.98 -4.31
C HIS A 28 -3.93 -16.19 -3.02
N GLU A 29 -2.88 -15.48 -2.64
CA GLU A 29 -2.90 -14.54 -1.53
C GLU A 29 -3.14 -13.12 -2.01
N LYS A 30 -4.12 -12.44 -1.43
CA LYS A 30 -4.38 -11.03 -1.73
C LYS A 30 -4.11 -10.18 -0.49
N ILE A 31 -3.15 -9.29 -0.60
CA ILE A 31 -2.84 -8.29 0.43
C ILE A 31 -3.25 -6.90 -0.09
N GLY A 32 -4.02 -6.17 0.70
CA GLY A 32 -4.34 -4.78 0.49
C GLY A 32 -3.42 -3.90 1.34
N VAL A 33 -3.01 -2.75 0.79
CA VAL A 33 -2.26 -1.75 1.54
C VAL A 33 -3.04 -0.45 1.50
N ASP A 34 -3.41 0.06 2.68
CA ASP A 34 -3.97 1.40 2.83
C ASP A 34 -2.91 2.35 3.37
N VAL A 35 -2.87 3.56 2.83
CA VAL A 35 -1.89 4.59 3.21
C VAL A 35 -2.65 5.77 3.81
N LYS A 36 -2.53 5.93 5.12
CA LYS A 36 -3.21 6.98 5.88
C LYS A 36 -2.20 8.01 6.38
N THR A 37 -2.62 9.26 6.46
CA THR A 37 -1.84 10.32 7.11
C THR A 37 -2.67 10.89 8.25
N GLU A 38 -2.15 10.80 9.47
CA GLU A 38 -2.80 11.33 10.68
C GLU A 38 -2.05 12.55 11.21
N ARG A 39 -2.81 13.53 11.70
CA ARG A 39 -2.30 14.79 12.26
C ARG A 39 -2.91 15.03 13.64
N ASP A 40 -2.07 15.39 14.60
CA ASP A 40 -2.54 15.96 15.85
C ASP A 40 -2.95 17.42 15.60
N THR A 41 -4.26 17.69 15.47
CA THR A 41 -4.80 19.00 15.08
C THR A 41 -4.83 19.94 16.26
N ASN A 42 -3.71 20.62 16.53
CA ASN A 42 -3.72 21.71 17.50
C ASN A 42 -2.96 22.98 17.07
N ASN A 43 -2.45 23.14 15.84
CA ASN A 43 -2.08 24.46 15.27
C ASN A 43 -1.65 24.37 13.78
N ARG A 44 -2.17 25.28 12.94
CA ARG A 44 -1.52 25.78 11.70
C ARG A 44 -0.52 26.87 12.10
N PRO A 45 0.64 27.08 11.44
CA PRO A 45 0.87 27.08 9.99
C PRO A 45 1.81 25.96 9.51
N THR A 46 2.08 25.91 8.20
CA THR A 46 2.90 24.93 7.46
C THR A 46 4.20 24.58 8.22
N SER A 47 4.16 23.55 9.06
CA SER A 47 5.32 23.14 9.85
C SER A 47 6.20 22.24 8.98
N LEU A 48 7.50 22.10 9.31
CA LEU A 48 8.39 21.16 8.61
C LEU A 48 7.78 19.75 8.53
N CYS A 49 6.97 19.35 9.52
CA CYS A 49 6.24 18.09 9.51
C CYS A 49 5.20 18.00 8.40
N ASP A 50 4.58 19.12 8.00
CA ASP A 50 3.65 19.17 6.86
C ASP A 50 4.40 18.99 5.53
N VAL A 51 5.60 19.56 5.41
CA VAL A 51 6.49 19.36 4.25
C VAL A 51 6.92 17.89 4.18
N TYR A 52 7.36 17.30 5.29
CA TYR A 52 7.71 15.88 5.34
C TYR A 52 6.53 14.96 5.03
N ALA A 53 5.32 15.29 5.52
CA ALA A 53 4.12 14.52 5.21
C ALA A 53 3.73 14.62 3.74
N SER A 54 3.81 15.82 3.14
CA SER A 54 3.58 16.00 1.70
C SER A 54 4.65 15.29 0.86
N ILE A 55 5.91 15.28 1.29
CA ILE A 55 6.99 14.51 0.65
C ILE A 55 6.67 13.01 0.72
N LEU A 56 6.33 12.48 1.89
CA LEU A 56 5.98 11.07 2.05
C LEU A 56 4.71 10.67 1.29
N GLN A 57 3.70 11.55 1.22
CA GLN A 57 2.51 11.34 0.41
C GLN A 57 2.84 11.36 -1.08
N TYR A 58 3.63 12.33 -1.53
CA TYR A 58 4.06 12.45 -2.92
C TYR A 58 4.89 11.23 -3.36
N HIS A 59 5.76 10.73 -2.47
CA HIS A 59 6.59 9.56 -2.72
C HIS A 59 5.92 8.22 -2.38
N SER A 60 4.67 8.23 -1.92
CA SER A 60 3.94 6.99 -1.63
C SER A 60 3.86 6.03 -2.82
N PRO A 61 3.72 6.48 -4.10
CA PRO A 61 3.79 5.58 -5.25
C PRO A 61 5.15 4.89 -5.38
N GLU A 62 6.26 5.62 -5.19
CA GLU A 62 7.61 5.08 -5.24
C GLU A 62 7.86 4.10 -4.09
N ILE A 63 7.38 4.41 -2.88
CA ILE A 63 7.48 3.51 -1.72
C ILE A 63 6.68 2.22 -1.98
N ILE A 64 5.45 2.32 -2.49
CA ILE A 64 4.63 1.14 -2.84
C ILE A 64 5.32 0.34 -3.95
N GLN A 65 5.92 1.00 -4.93
CA GLN A 65 6.66 0.35 -6.01
C GLN A 65 7.88 -0.39 -5.47
N PHE A 66 8.64 0.21 -4.55
CA PHE A 66 9.75 -0.43 -3.87
C PHE A 66 9.29 -1.68 -3.11
N LEU A 67 8.27 -1.56 -2.25
CA LEU A 67 7.73 -2.69 -1.49
C LEU A 67 7.19 -3.82 -2.39
N SER A 68 6.58 -3.46 -3.52
CA SER A 68 6.12 -4.41 -4.53
C SER A 68 7.29 -5.20 -5.13
N ALA A 69 8.41 -4.53 -5.42
CA ALA A 69 9.60 -5.18 -5.98
C ALA A 69 10.26 -6.12 -4.96
N GLU A 70 10.38 -5.69 -3.70
CA GLU A 70 10.90 -6.52 -2.60
C GLU A 70 10.05 -7.78 -2.38
N PHE A 71 8.72 -7.64 -2.44
CA PHE A 71 7.81 -8.78 -2.38
C PHE A 71 8.03 -9.75 -3.54
N GLN A 72 8.10 -9.26 -4.78
CA GLN A 72 8.35 -10.10 -5.95
C GLN A 72 9.68 -10.85 -5.85
N ALA A 73 10.75 -10.17 -5.46
CA ALA A 73 12.07 -10.78 -5.27
C ALA A 73 12.04 -11.87 -4.19
N SER A 74 11.32 -11.63 -3.10
CA SER A 74 11.15 -12.60 -2.01
C SER A 74 10.41 -13.84 -2.49
N VAL A 75 9.28 -13.69 -3.20
CA VAL A 75 8.48 -14.82 -3.73
C VAL A 75 9.29 -15.64 -4.74
N GLN A 76 10.05 -14.99 -5.61
CA GLN A 76 10.95 -15.66 -6.55
C GLN A 76 12.06 -16.46 -5.85
N ALA A 77 12.61 -15.94 -4.75
CA ALA A 77 13.60 -16.66 -3.95
C ALA A 77 13.03 -17.95 -3.33
N PHE A 78 11.71 -18.03 -3.12
CA PHE A 78 11.01 -19.24 -2.69
C PHE A 78 10.62 -20.18 -3.86
N GLY A 79 11.02 -19.87 -5.09
CA GLY A 79 10.71 -20.68 -6.27
C GLY A 79 9.26 -20.54 -6.77
N ALA A 80 8.57 -19.47 -6.36
CA ALA A 80 7.21 -19.16 -6.79
C ALA A 80 7.17 -17.89 -7.66
N ASP A 81 6.09 -17.73 -8.41
CA ASP A 81 5.83 -16.53 -9.20
C ASP A 81 4.90 -15.56 -8.44
N ALA A 82 5.13 -14.25 -8.60
CA ALA A 82 4.27 -13.21 -8.04
C ALA A 82 3.57 -12.42 -9.15
N ILE A 83 2.26 -12.21 -9.00
CA ILE A 83 1.46 -11.35 -9.89
C ILE A 83 1.08 -10.07 -9.14
N ILE A 84 1.64 -8.94 -9.54
CA ILE A 84 1.36 -7.64 -8.92
C ILE A 84 0.38 -6.84 -9.77
N LYS A 85 -0.81 -6.58 -9.23
CA LYS A 85 -1.84 -5.77 -9.89
C LYS A 85 -1.93 -4.39 -9.26
N ARG A 86 -1.77 -3.34 -10.08
CA ARG A 86 -1.91 -1.94 -9.64
C ARG A 86 -3.25 -1.39 -10.10
N HIS A 87 -4.12 -1.04 -9.15
CA HIS A 87 -5.40 -0.39 -9.45
C HIS A 87 -5.35 1.06 -8.98
N ARG A 88 -5.48 2.01 -9.91
CA ARG A 88 -5.66 3.43 -9.55
C ARG A 88 -7.14 3.66 -9.25
N VAL A 89 -7.46 4.01 -8.01
CA VAL A 89 -8.78 4.54 -7.68
C VAL A 89 -8.73 6.04 -7.94
N HIS A 90 -9.32 6.50 -9.04
CA HIS A 90 -9.62 7.92 -9.17
C HIS A 90 -10.72 8.23 -8.16
N LYS A 91 -10.40 9.03 -7.13
CA LYS A 91 -11.45 9.71 -6.38
C LYS A 91 -12.24 10.52 -7.41
N ALA A 92 -13.51 10.18 -7.61
CA ALA A 92 -14.43 11.07 -8.27
C ALA A 92 -14.33 12.42 -7.55
N SER A 93 -14.04 13.48 -8.30
CA SER A 93 -14.07 14.84 -7.80
C SER A 93 -15.45 15.05 -7.17
N GLY A 94 -15.52 15.04 -5.85
CA GLY A 94 -16.74 15.43 -5.16
C GLY A 94 -17.02 16.87 -5.57
N THR A 95 -18.06 17.07 -6.37
CA THR A 95 -18.72 18.36 -6.50
C THR A 95 -19.27 18.70 -5.12
N LEU A 96 -18.47 19.43 -4.35
CA LEU A 96 -18.97 20.31 -3.30
C LEU A 96 -19.60 21.50 -4.03
N GLN A 97 -20.93 21.46 -4.17
CA GLN A 97 -21.75 22.67 -4.25
C GLN A 97 -22.27 22.98 -2.86
#